data_AF-A0A5K1F3W6-F1
#
_entry.id   AF-A0A5K1F3W6-F1
#
_cell.length_a   1.000
_cell.length_b   1.000
_cell.length_c   1.000
_cell.angle_alpha   90.00
_cell.angle_beta   90.00
_cell.angle_gamma   90.00
#
_symmetry.space_group_name_H-M   'P 1'
#
loop_
_entity.id
_entity.type
_entity.pdbx_description
1 polymer ?
#
loop_
_entity_poly.entity_id
_entity_poly.type
_entity_poly.pdbx_seq_one_letter_code
_entity_poly.pdbx_strand_id
1 'polypeptide(L)'
;VIERIHHSFFSNQALNSVDVRDILVSEQRRILQGCKIIFSRVFPVGEANPHLHPLWKLAEQFGAVCTNQLDEQVTHVVANSLGTDK
;
A
#
# COMPACT_ATOMS: atom_id res chain seq x y z
N VAL A 1 -1.14 -0.21 -18.37
CA VAL A 1 -1.95 -0.75 -17.25
C VAL A 1 -3.23 -1.41 -17.75
N ILE A 2 -4.10 -0.70 -18.48
CA ILE A 2 -5.38 -1.26 -18.99
C ILE A 2 -5.18 -2.49 -19.87
N GLU A 3 -4.22 -2.48 -20.80
CA GLU A 3 -3.93 -3.66 -21.64
C GLU A 3 -3.54 -4.89 -20.84
N ARG A 4 -2.78 -4.72 -19.74
CA ARG A 4 -2.38 -5.81 -18.85
C ARG A 4 -3.57 -6.39 -18.10
N ILE A 5 -4.45 -5.52 -17.59
CA ILE A 5 -5.69 -5.93 -16.91
C ILE A 5 -6.62 -6.64 -17.90
N HIS A 6 -6.78 -6.09 -19.10
CA HIS A 6 -7.57 -6.68 -20.17
C HIS A 6 -7.05 -8.08 -20.52
N HIS A 7 -5.75 -8.21 -20.77
CA HIS A 7 -5.12 -9.50 -21.03
C HIS A 7 -5.33 -10.47 -19.87
N SER A 8 -5.08 -10.03 -18.63
CA SER A 8 -5.26 -10.85 -17.43
C SER A 8 -6.71 -11.28 -17.19
N PHE A 9 -7.70 -10.49 -17.63
CA PHE A 9 -9.11 -10.84 -17.52
C PHE A 9 -9.48 -11.90 -18.57
N PHE A 10 -9.18 -11.64 -19.84
CA PHE A 10 -9.54 -12.51 -20.96
C PHE A 10 -8.68 -13.78 -21.08
N SER A 11 -7.58 -13.89 -20.32
CA SER A 11 -6.82 -15.14 -20.20
C SER A 11 -7.50 -16.20 -19.32
N ASN A 12 -8.57 -15.85 -18.60
CA ASN A 12 -9.29 -16.81 -17.74
C ASN A 12 -10.27 -17.66 -18.56
N GLN A 13 -10.31 -18.96 -18.27
CA GLN A 13 -11.18 -19.92 -18.97
C GLN A 13 -12.68 -19.71 -18.65
N ALA A 14 -13.00 -19.17 -17.48
CA ALA A 14 -14.36 -18.90 -17.03
C ALA A 14 -14.52 -17.42 -16.66
N LEU A 15 -14.92 -16.60 -17.62
CA LEU A 15 -15.07 -15.14 -17.41
C LEU A 15 -16.14 -14.81 -16.35
N ASN A 16 -17.14 -15.67 -16.17
CA ASN A 16 -18.19 -15.48 -15.17
C ASN A 16 -17.71 -15.65 -13.72
N SER A 17 -16.51 -16.19 -13.51
CA SER A 17 -15.91 -16.38 -12.18
C SER A 17 -14.80 -15.38 -11.87
N VAL A 18 -14.60 -14.36 -12.72
CA VAL A 18 -13.49 -13.39 -12.59
C VAL A 18 -14.07 -11.98 -12.51
N ASP A 19 -13.60 -11.20 -11.53
CA ASP A 19 -13.93 -9.78 -11.40
C ASP A 19 -12.71 -8.92 -11.76
N VAL A 20 -12.89 -7.96 -12.67
CA VAL A 20 -11.84 -7.00 -13.06
C VAL A 20 -11.33 -6.19 -11.86
N ARG A 21 -12.19 -5.94 -10.86
CA ARG A 21 -11.81 -5.24 -9.63
C ARG A 21 -10.76 -6.00 -8.84
N ASP A 22 -10.87 -7.33 -8.78
CA ASP A 22 -9.90 -8.17 -8.08
C ASP A 22 -8.56 -8.22 -8.82
N ILE A 23 -8.59 -8.25 -10.15
CA ILE A 23 -7.38 -8.15 -10.99
C ILE A 23 -6.68 -6.81 -10.75
N LEU A 24 -7.44 -5.72 -10.74
CA LEU A 24 -6.89 -4.39 -10.49
C LEU A 24 -6.27 -4.29 -9.09
N VAL A 25 -6.96 -4.78 -8.05
CA VAL A 25 -6.44 -4.80 -6.68
C VAL A 25 -5.15 -5.64 -6.59
N SER A 26 -5.13 -6.81 -7.23
CA SER A 26 -3.94 -7.66 -7.31
C SER A 26 -2.75 -6.93 -7.95
N GLU A 27 -2.97 -6.28 -9.09
CA GLU A 27 -1.93 -5.53 -9.78
C GLU A 27 -1.45 -4.32 -8.97
N GLN A 28 -2.35 -3.60 -8.29
CA GLN A 28 -1.98 -2.49 -7.42
C GLN A 28 -1.12 -2.95 -6.24
N ARG A 29 -1.49 -4.06 -5.59
CA ARG A 29 -0.75 -4.62 -4.44
C ARG A 29 0.69 -5.01 -4.76
N ARG A 30 1.03 -5.20 -6.04
CA ARG A 30 2.41 -5.54 -6.44
C ARG A 30 3.38 -4.37 -6.40
N ILE A 31 2.88 -3.14 -6.30
CA ILE A 31 3.70 -1.93 -6.46
C ILE A 31 4.62 -1.72 -5.25
N LEU A 32 4.08 -1.86 -4.03
CA LEU A 32 4.83 -1.74 -2.78
C LEU A 32 4.92 -3.08 -2.03
N GLN A 33 4.76 -4.20 -2.75
CA GLN A 33 4.86 -5.52 -2.16
C GLN A 33 6.23 -5.70 -1.49
N GLY A 34 6.21 -6.09 -0.21
CA GLY A 34 7.42 -6.28 0.59
C GLY A 34 7.92 -5.00 1.28
N CYS A 35 7.32 -3.84 1.02
CA CYS A 35 7.62 -2.63 1.76
C CYS A 35 6.90 -2.66 3.12
N LYS A 36 7.66 -2.56 4.21
CA LYS A 36 7.15 -2.17 5.52
C LYS A 36 7.51 -0.71 5.81
N ILE A 37 6.49 0.14 5.99
CA ILE A 37 6.61 1.60 6.03
C ILE A 37 6.23 2.13 7.41
N ILE A 38 7.04 3.05 7.93
CA ILE A 38 6.67 3.90 9.06
C ILE A 38 6.63 5.37 8.61
N PHE A 39 5.59 6.08 9.05
CA PHE A 39 5.44 7.50 8.78
C PHE A 39 5.92 8.31 9.99
N SER A 40 6.79 9.28 9.75
CA SER A 40 7.37 10.14 10.79
C SER A 40 7.03 11.60 10.55
N ARG A 41 6.25 12.19 11.47
CA ARG A 41 5.75 13.57 11.38
C ARG A 41 5.02 13.91 10.07
N VAL A 42 4.51 12.89 9.37
CA VAL A 42 3.65 13.06 8.18
C VAL A 42 2.21 13.32 8.62
N PHE A 43 1.80 12.78 9.77
CA PHE A 43 0.50 12.99 10.38
C PHE A 43 0.64 13.87 11.62
N PRO A 44 -0.41 14.61 12.02
CA PRO A 44 -0.41 15.38 13.27
C PRO A 44 0.01 14.52 14.46
N VAL A 45 0.84 15.08 15.35
CA VAL A 45 1.24 14.38 16.58
C VAL A 45 0.00 14.19 17.47
N GLY A 46 -0.24 12.96 17.91
CA GLY A 46 -1.44 12.61 18.69
C GLY A 46 -2.66 12.23 17.84
N GLU A 47 -2.51 12.08 16.52
CA GLU A 47 -3.54 11.49 15.66
C GLU A 47 -3.98 10.13 16.23
N ALA A 48 -5.26 10.03 16.60
CA ALA A 48 -5.77 8.83 17.27
C ALA A 48 -5.83 7.62 16.33
N ASN A 49 -6.01 7.86 15.03
CA ASN A 49 -6.19 6.81 14.03
C ASN A 49 -5.32 7.07 12.77
N PRO A 50 -3.97 6.94 12.84
CA PRO A 50 -3.09 7.16 11.69
C PRO A 50 -3.38 6.20 10.52
N HIS A 51 -3.91 5.00 10.82
CA HIS A 51 -4.38 4.02 9.83
C HIS A 51 -5.51 4.55 8.93
N LEU A 52 -6.27 5.55 9.40
CA LEU A 52 -7.33 6.17 8.62
C LEU A 52 -6.80 7.25 7.67
N HIS A 53 -5.55 7.67 7.83
CA HIS A 53 -4.96 8.72 7.02
C HIS A 53 -4.87 8.28 5.53
N PRO A 54 -5.19 9.16 4.56
CA PRO A 54 -5.18 8.80 3.14
C PRO A 54 -3.87 8.18 2.65
N LEU A 55 -2.72 8.72 3.07
CA LEU A 55 -1.41 8.18 2.71
C LEU A 55 -1.16 6.77 3.25
N TRP A 56 -1.66 6.47 4.46
CA TRP A 56 -1.56 5.13 5.04
C TRP A 56 -2.37 4.14 4.21
N LYS A 57 -3.66 4.45 3.97
CA LYS A 57 -4.56 3.61 3.18
C LYS A 57 -4.04 3.42 1.76
N LEU A 58 -3.47 4.47 1.17
CA LEU A 58 -2.89 4.43 -0.18
C LEU A 58 -1.69 3.48 -0.22
N ALA A 59 -0.78 3.57 0.75
CA ALA A 59 0.36 2.67 0.82
C ALA A 59 -0.07 1.20 0.96
N GLU A 60 -1.04 0.91 1.82
CA GLU A 60 -1.60 -0.45 1.99
C GLU A 60 -2.37 -0.93 0.75
N GLN A 61 -3.10 -0.05 0.06
CA GLN A 61 -3.77 -0.35 -1.20
C GLN A 61 -2.77 -0.82 -2.26
N PHE A 62 -1.58 -0.20 -2.29
CA PHE A 62 -0.49 -0.58 -3.18
C PHE A 62 0.40 -1.72 -2.63
N GLY A 63 -0.01 -2.36 -1.52
CA GLY A 63 0.58 -3.60 -1.01
C GLY A 63 1.71 -3.42 0.00
N ALA A 64 1.92 -2.21 0.51
CA ALA A 64 2.79 -2.02 1.67
C ALA A 64 2.13 -2.53 2.95
N VAL A 65 2.95 -2.81 3.96
CA VAL A 65 2.52 -2.96 5.35
C VAL A 65 2.93 -1.70 6.09
N CYS A 66 1.97 -0.98 6.67
CA CYS A 66 2.28 0.22 7.44
C CYS A 66 2.31 -0.10 8.94
N THR A 67 3.19 0.56 9.68
CA THR A 67 3.37 0.35 11.13
C THR A 67 3.68 1.65 11.85
N ASN A 68 3.29 1.75 13.12
CA ASN A 68 3.69 2.84 14.03
C ASN A 68 4.91 2.48 14.89
N GLN A 69 5.32 1.21 14.84
CA GLN A 69 6.44 0.65 15.58
C GLN A 69 7.63 0.45 14.66
N LEU A 70 8.79 0.93 15.09
CA LEU A 70 10.05 0.66 14.42
C LEU A 70 10.54 -0.72 14.86
N ASP A 71 10.83 -1.58 13.90
CA ASP A 71 11.48 -2.87 14.11
C ASP A 71 12.40 -3.18 12.93
N GLU A 72 13.17 -4.28 13.04
CA GLU A 72 14.17 -4.69 12.05
C GLU A 72 13.59 -5.00 10.67
N GLN A 73 12.27 -5.17 10.55
CA GLN A 73 11.62 -5.44 9.27
C GLN A 73 11.17 -4.17 8.55
N VAL A 74 11.23 -3.00 9.21
CA VAL A 74 10.90 -1.72 8.57
C VAL A 74 11.91 -1.44 7.46
N THR A 75 11.38 -1.28 6.25
CA THR A 75 12.19 -1.04 5.04
C THR A 75 12.32 0.44 4.69
N HIS A 76 11.33 1.26 5.07
CA HIS A 76 11.24 2.66 4.69
C HIS A 76 10.69 3.51 5.84
N VAL A 77 11.35 4.64 6.09
CA VAL A 77 10.84 5.73 6.93
C VAL A 77 10.43 6.88 6.00
N VAL A 78 9.17 7.26 6.02
CA VAL A 78 8.64 8.39 5.23
C VAL A 78 8.47 9.58 6.16
N ALA A 79 9.22 10.65 5.90
CA ALA A 79 9.24 11.84 6.75
C ALA A 79 9.22 13.13 5.93
N ASN A 80 8.54 14.16 6.45
CA ASN A 80 8.53 15.52 5.88
C ASN A 80 9.65 16.42 6.41
N SER A 81 10.44 15.95 7.37
CA SER A 81 11.53 16.70 7.99
C SER A 81 12.60 15.73 8.47
N LEU A 82 13.86 16.17 8.41
CA LEU A 82 14.99 15.45 9.00
C LEU A 82 15.00 15.64 10.54
N GLY A 83 15.62 14.72 11.27
CA GLY A 83 15.76 14.82 12.73
C GLY A 83 14.46 14.54 13.49
N THR A 84 13.75 13.49 13.08
CA THR A 84 12.63 12.95 13.86
C THR A 84 13.10 11.91 14.86
N ASP A 85 12.28 11.60 15.87
CA ASP A 85 12.59 10.53 16.84
C ASP A 85 12.50 9.12 16.21
N LYS A 86 11.94 9.05 15.00
CA LYS A 86 11.97 7.87 14.13
C LYS A 86 13.12 7.97 13.15
#